data_AF-A0A1D2I6J9-F1
#
_entry.id   AF-A0A1D2I6J9-F1
#
_cell.length_a   1.000
_cell.length_b   1.000
_cell.length_c   1.000
_cell.angle_alpha   90.00
_cell.angle_beta   90.00
_cell.angle_gamma   90.00
#
_symmetry.space_group_name_H-M   'P 1'
#
loop_
_entity.id
_entity.type
_entity.pdbx_description
1 polymer ?
#
loop_
_entity_poly.entity_id
_entity_poly.type
_entity_poly.pdbx_seq_one_letter_code
_entity_poly.pdbx_strand_id
1 'polypeptide(L)'
;MRKKLSITLATATAAALTGGLLVATAGPAAAAPGLDSDFNGDGYRDVAVTAPLASVNGKSKAGVVTVLYGSPGGAGAKRIQTFSQNSAGVPGAAETGDQFGSHTAPGDYNGDGYADLAVGAPGEDAGSDTDGGTVVILWGGSGGLSGGTTVSDPARSTHDWFGQVVAAGDYNGDGRDDLAIASDINKVDVYRGGFTKSGSTGGRYSITTPILKVKGLDIFNLTPGDIDADGRTDLVVDGYEGDSDDEYSYNANYWLPGSSSGVTTPGAQKLPAGIISDIGDVDGDGRGDIVIGNQWDSGSNSAGTSKGGAVEILYGTSSGPDGAAETIDQNTAGVPGSNETGDSFGYEVSLGDINGDGHDDLGVGAQWRAILLHGTGTTPASQDAVTLPEFSGGFLE
;
A
#
# COMPACT_ATOMS: atom_id res chain seq x y z
N MET A 1 -17.53 34.02 -70.54
CA MET A 1 -18.16 33.45 -69.32
C MET A 1 -17.16 32.45 -68.73
N ARG A 2 -16.30 32.83 -67.76
CA ARG A 2 -16.42 32.62 -66.28
C ARG A 2 -16.99 31.23 -65.95
N LYS A 3 -16.33 30.29 -65.24
CA LYS A 3 -15.65 30.25 -63.92
C LYS A 3 -14.91 28.87 -63.83
N LYS A 4 -13.92 28.55 -63.00
CA LYS A 4 -13.03 29.18 -62.00
C LYS A 4 -11.95 28.12 -61.70
N LEU A 5 -10.67 28.53 -61.70
CA LEU A 5 -9.56 27.89 -60.97
C LEU A 5 -9.59 28.39 -59.52
N SER A 6 -9.18 27.59 -58.53
CA SER A 6 -8.53 28.06 -57.28
C SER A 6 -7.84 26.90 -56.56
N ILE A 7 -6.51 26.98 -56.51
CA ILE A 7 -5.59 26.23 -55.64
C ILE A 7 -5.32 27.15 -54.43
N THR A 8 -5.31 26.62 -53.22
CA THR A 8 -4.85 27.30 -51.98
C THR A 8 -4.18 26.22 -51.13
N LEU A 9 -2.85 26.11 -51.06
CA LEU A 9 -1.84 26.88 -50.31
C LEU A 9 -2.04 26.84 -48.78
N ALA A 10 -1.27 25.99 -48.10
CA ALA A 10 -1.01 26.09 -46.66
C ALA A 10 0.42 26.64 -46.47
N THR A 11 0.49 27.78 -45.79
CA THR A 11 1.70 28.58 -45.53
C THR A 11 2.48 27.96 -44.38
N ALA A 12 3.76 27.64 -44.58
CA ALA A 12 4.71 27.35 -43.52
C ALA A 12 5.41 28.65 -43.09
N THR A 13 5.26 29.03 -41.82
CA THR A 13 5.97 30.18 -41.26
C THR A 13 7.17 29.66 -40.47
N ALA A 14 8.37 29.80 -41.03
CA ALA A 14 9.62 29.61 -40.29
C ALA A 14 10.05 30.95 -39.70
N ALA A 15 10.16 31.02 -38.37
CA ALA A 15 10.86 32.10 -37.69
C ALA A 15 12.16 31.52 -37.10
N ALA A 16 13.29 31.94 -37.67
CA ALA A 16 14.61 31.71 -37.11
C ALA A 16 14.81 32.63 -35.91
N LEU A 17 15.25 32.08 -34.78
CA LEU A 17 15.84 32.85 -33.69
C LEU A 17 17.24 32.31 -33.41
N THR A 18 18.23 32.99 -33.98
CA THR A 18 19.64 32.89 -33.62
C THR A 18 19.87 33.65 -32.31
N GLY A 19 20.26 32.96 -31.24
CA GLY A 19 20.70 33.63 -30.01
C GLY A 19 21.01 32.69 -28.86
N GLY A 20 22.30 32.58 -28.52
CA GLY A 20 22.78 32.07 -27.22
C GLY A 20 22.82 30.55 -27.07
N LEU A 21 23.99 29.95 -27.29
CA LEU A 21 24.29 28.62 -26.74
C LEU A 21 24.41 28.77 -25.21
N LEU A 22 23.29 28.69 -24.51
CA LEU A 22 23.27 28.32 -23.10
C LEU A 22 23.79 26.88 -23.04
N VAL A 23 25.03 26.71 -22.59
CA VAL A 23 25.47 25.42 -22.04
C VAL A 23 24.71 25.27 -20.72
N ALA A 24 23.44 24.86 -20.82
CA ALA A 24 22.80 24.20 -19.70
C ALA A 24 23.61 22.92 -19.52
N THR A 25 24.47 22.91 -18.51
CA THR A 25 24.85 21.64 -17.90
C THR A 25 23.53 21.00 -17.51
N ALA A 26 23.09 19.99 -18.26
CA ALA A 26 22.05 19.11 -17.77
C ALA A 26 22.53 18.68 -16.38
N GLY A 27 21.83 19.14 -15.35
CA GLY A 27 21.95 18.50 -14.05
C GLY A 27 21.68 17.00 -14.23
N PRO A 28 22.08 16.14 -13.28
CA PRO A 28 21.60 14.76 -13.30
C PRO A 28 20.10 14.81 -13.59
N ALA A 29 19.67 14.06 -14.60
CA ALA A 29 18.26 13.96 -14.93
C ALA A 29 17.54 13.62 -13.62
N ALA A 30 16.60 14.47 -13.21
CA ALA A 30 15.68 14.07 -12.15
C ALA A 30 15.09 12.74 -12.60
N ALA A 31 15.12 11.74 -11.70
CA ALA A 31 14.43 10.49 -11.95
C ALA A 31 13.00 10.82 -12.41
N ALA A 32 12.48 10.07 -13.39
CA ALA A 32 11.05 10.11 -13.66
C ALA A 32 10.30 9.86 -12.34
N PRO A 33 9.06 10.37 -12.16
CA PRO A 33 8.24 9.95 -11.02
C PRO A 33 8.33 8.42 -10.91
N GLY A 34 8.90 7.95 -9.79
CA GLY A 34 9.30 6.56 -9.66
C GLY A 34 8.07 5.66 -9.67
N LEU A 35 8.20 4.44 -10.20
CA LEU A 35 7.22 3.40 -9.90
C LEU A 35 7.24 3.18 -8.37
N ASP A 36 6.08 2.92 -7.75
CA ASP A 36 6.09 2.50 -6.34
C ASP A 36 7.04 1.32 -6.16
N SER A 37 7.81 1.33 -5.08
CA SER A 37 8.83 0.32 -4.77
C SER A 37 9.99 0.18 -5.78
N ASP A 38 10.29 1.16 -6.63
CA ASP A 38 11.56 1.19 -7.38
C ASP A 38 12.70 1.74 -6.48
N PHE A 39 13.30 0.87 -5.67
CA PHE A 39 14.29 1.26 -4.67
C PHE A 39 15.65 1.63 -5.27
N ASN A 40 15.90 1.23 -6.53
CA ASN A 40 17.16 1.51 -7.24
C ASN A 40 17.03 2.50 -8.41
N GLY A 41 15.82 2.95 -8.73
CA GLY A 41 15.52 3.94 -9.76
C GLY A 41 15.83 3.45 -11.17
N ASP A 42 15.77 2.14 -11.42
CA ASP A 42 16.12 1.56 -12.72
C ASP A 42 14.93 1.43 -13.68
N GLY A 43 13.75 1.87 -13.24
CA GLY A 43 12.51 1.89 -14.02
C GLY A 43 11.78 0.55 -14.04
N TYR A 44 12.16 -0.40 -13.18
CA TYR A 44 11.44 -1.64 -12.95
C TYR A 44 11.07 -1.71 -11.46
N ARG A 45 9.78 -1.93 -11.17
CA ARG A 45 9.30 -2.11 -9.79
C ARG A 45 10.07 -3.26 -9.11
N ASP A 46 10.62 -2.99 -7.93
CA ASP A 46 11.22 -4.02 -7.07
C ASP A 46 10.16 -4.65 -6.16
N VAL A 47 10.47 -5.82 -5.60
CA VAL A 47 9.58 -6.51 -4.67
C VAL A 47 10.27 -6.71 -3.33
N ALA A 48 9.67 -6.22 -2.25
CA ALA A 48 10.07 -6.54 -0.88
C ALA A 48 9.25 -7.74 -0.38
N VAL A 49 9.93 -8.78 0.09
CA VAL A 49 9.34 -9.98 0.68
C VAL A 49 9.79 -10.08 2.13
N THR A 50 8.84 -10.22 3.05
CA THR A 50 9.14 -10.26 4.48
C THR A 50 9.14 -11.69 5.02
N ALA A 51 9.94 -11.91 6.06
CA ALA A 51 9.92 -13.14 6.84
C ALA A 51 10.11 -12.79 8.33
N PRO A 52 9.09 -12.20 8.99
CA PRO A 52 9.21 -11.69 10.37
C PRO A 52 9.52 -12.79 11.39
N LEU A 53 9.21 -14.05 11.09
CA LEU A 53 9.52 -15.18 11.97
C LEU A 53 10.90 -15.80 11.75
N ALA A 54 11.70 -15.26 10.81
CA ALA A 54 13.04 -15.76 10.52
C ALA A 54 13.98 -15.65 11.73
N SER A 55 14.92 -16.59 11.84
CA SER A 55 15.97 -16.54 12.85
C SER A 55 17.20 -15.80 12.33
N VAL A 56 17.73 -14.86 13.11
CA VAL A 56 18.95 -14.09 12.76
C VAL A 56 20.00 -14.33 13.84
N ASN A 57 21.16 -14.86 13.48
CA ASN A 57 22.27 -15.13 14.42
C ASN A 57 21.86 -15.88 15.71
N GLY A 58 20.93 -16.84 15.59
CA GLY A 58 20.43 -17.64 16.71
C GLY A 58 19.31 -17.00 17.53
N LYS A 59 18.84 -15.81 17.15
CA LYS A 59 17.65 -15.15 17.71
C LYS A 59 16.42 -15.56 16.92
N SER A 60 15.50 -16.27 17.56
CA SER A 60 14.27 -16.74 16.91
C SER A 60 13.28 -15.60 16.73
N LYS A 61 12.55 -15.56 15.60
CA LYS A 61 11.57 -14.51 15.31
C LYS A 61 12.14 -13.08 15.33
N ALA A 62 13.42 -12.97 14.97
CA ALA A 62 14.07 -11.68 14.82
C ALA A 62 13.61 -10.97 13.54
N GLY A 63 13.34 -11.76 12.49
CA GLY A 63 12.79 -11.26 11.24
C GLY A 63 13.83 -10.75 10.23
N VAL A 64 13.45 -10.80 8.96
CA VAL A 64 14.22 -10.26 7.83
C VAL A 64 13.28 -9.70 6.77
N VAL A 65 13.81 -8.80 5.93
CA VAL A 65 13.20 -8.37 4.67
C VAL A 65 14.15 -8.69 3.52
N THR A 66 13.66 -9.29 2.45
CA THR A 66 14.42 -9.59 1.23
C THR A 66 13.85 -8.82 0.05
N VAL A 67 14.69 -8.01 -0.60
CA VAL A 67 14.35 -7.27 -1.81
C VAL A 67 14.82 -8.02 -3.04
N LEU A 68 13.89 -8.27 -3.96
CA LEU A 68 14.11 -8.83 -5.28
C LEU A 68 14.05 -7.67 -6.27
N TYR A 69 15.20 -7.27 -6.80
CA TYR A 69 15.26 -6.12 -7.69
C TYR A 69 14.67 -6.44 -9.06
N GLY A 70 13.84 -5.54 -9.57
CA GLY A 70 13.17 -5.58 -10.85
C GLY A 70 14.15 -5.67 -12.03
N SER A 71 13.66 -6.20 -13.14
CA SER A 71 14.38 -6.19 -14.42
C SER A 71 13.45 -6.58 -15.57
N PRO A 72 13.87 -6.44 -16.85
CA PRO A 72 13.13 -7.01 -17.97
C PRO A 72 12.89 -8.53 -17.87
N GLY A 73 13.69 -9.24 -17.06
CA GLY A 73 13.55 -10.67 -16.82
C GLY A 73 12.68 -11.01 -15.60
N GLY A 74 12.03 -10.02 -14.99
CA GLY A 74 11.29 -10.14 -13.74
C GLY A 74 12.11 -9.81 -12.49
N ALA A 75 11.44 -9.78 -11.35
CA ALA A 75 12.02 -9.50 -10.03
C ALA A 75 13.03 -10.58 -9.62
N GLY A 76 14.16 -10.16 -9.06
CA GLY A 76 15.19 -11.06 -8.50
C GLY A 76 16.07 -11.74 -9.54
N ALA A 77 15.77 -11.62 -10.84
CA ALA A 77 16.52 -12.27 -11.92
C ALA A 77 18.00 -11.84 -11.97
N LYS A 78 18.31 -10.62 -11.51
CA LYS A 78 19.68 -10.08 -11.48
C LYS A 78 20.25 -9.92 -10.07
N ARG A 79 19.43 -9.52 -9.11
CA ARG A 79 19.91 -9.13 -7.78
C ARG A 79 18.85 -9.37 -6.71
N ILE A 80 19.29 -9.93 -5.59
CA ILE A 80 18.52 -10.11 -4.37
C ILE A 80 19.36 -9.58 -3.20
N GLN A 81 18.74 -8.88 -2.26
CA GLN A 81 19.39 -8.39 -1.03
C GLN A 81 18.51 -8.66 0.18
N THR A 82 19.10 -9.09 1.30
CA THR A 82 18.36 -9.38 2.55
C THR A 82 18.87 -8.49 3.67
N PHE A 83 17.93 -7.94 4.44
CA PHE A 83 18.13 -7.01 5.54
C PHE A 83 17.55 -7.57 6.84
N SER A 84 18.27 -7.35 7.93
CA SER A 84 17.79 -7.47 9.31
C SER A 84 18.35 -6.30 10.11
N GLN A 85 17.97 -6.14 11.37
CA GLN A 85 18.60 -5.18 12.28
C GLN A 85 20.11 -5.42 12.48
N ASN A 86 20.65 -6.60 12.14
CA ASN A 86 22.09 -6.86 12.15
C ASN A 86 22.82 -6.44 10.86
N SER A 87 22.10 -6.00 9.82
CA SER A 87 22.71 -5.58 8.56
C SER A 87 23.50 -4.28 8.73
N ALA A 88 24.60 -4.14 7.98
CA ALA A 88 25.47 -2.97 8.09
C ALA A 88 24.71 -1.67 7.78
N GLY A 89 24.75 -0.72 8.73
CA GLY A 89 24.09 0.57 8.60
C GLY A 89 22.59 0.57 8.91
N VAL A 90 21.99 -0.60 9.18
CA VAL A 90 20.63 -0.69 9.73
C VAL A 90 20.73 -0.46 11.25
N PRO A 91 19.97 0.48 11.84
CA PRO A 91 19.97 0.70 13.28
C PRO A 91 19.42 -0.49 14.07
N GLY A 92 19.84 -0.58 15.33
CA GLY A 92 19.42 -1.64 16.25
C GLY A 92 20.33 -2.87 16.20
N ALA A 93 19.88 -3.95 16.82
CA ALA A 93 20.47 -5.27 16.73
C ALA A 93 19.35 -6.28 16.80
N ALA A 94 19.49 -7.42 16.13
CA ALA A 94 18.46 -8.45 16.18
C ALA A 94 18.38 -9.10 17.58
N GLU A 95 17.19 -9.14 18.14
CA GLU A 95 16.80 -9.79 19.38
C GLU A 95 15.71 -10.84 19.11
N THR A 96 15.31 -11.56 20.16
CA THR A 96 14.34 -12.64 20.02
C THR A 96 12.95 -12.04 20.12
N GLY A 97 12.19 -12.01 19.03
CA GLY A 97 10.81 -11.55 19.03
C GLY A 97 10.56 -10.24 18.29
N ASP A 98 11.61 -9.53 17.84
CA ASP A 98 11.51 -8.20 17.21
C ASP A 98 10.57 -8.20 16.01
N GLN A 99 10.56 -9.31 15.26
CA GLN A 99 9.74 -9.50 14.08
C GLN A 99 10.00 -8.43 13.02
N PHE A 100 11.27 -8.07 12.78
CA PHE A 100 11.66 -7.14 11.71
C PHE A 100 11.09 -7.59 10.36
N GLY A 101 10.31 -6.71 9.73
CA GLY A 101 9.53 -7.04 8.54
C GLY A 101 8.12 -7.54 8.85
N SER A 102 7.55 -7.26 10.03
CA SER A 102 6.16 -7.61 10.34
C SER A 102 5.18 -6.93 9.38
N HIS A 103 5.51 -5.70 8.99
CA HIS A 103 4.81 -4.91 8.00
C HIS A 103 5.80 -3.97 7.31
N THR A 104 5.52 -3.60 6.07
CA THR A 104 6.40 -2.72 5.29
C THR A 104 5.59 -1.75 4.46
N ALA A 105 6.08 -0.52 4.34
CA ALA A 105 5.49 0.49 3.48
C ALA A 105 6.59 1.11 2.60
N PRO A 106 6.55 0.92 1.28
CA PRO A 106 7.44 1.61 0.35
C PRO A 106 6.99 3.07 0.16
N GLY A 107 7.92 3.99 -0.04
CA GLY A 107 7.62 5.40 -0.35
C GLY A 107 8.89 6.23 -0.46
N ASP A 108 8.88 7.36 -1.18
CA ASP A 108 10.01 8.30 -1.24
C ASP A 108 9.94 9.29 -0.06
N TYR A 109 10.33 8.80 1.12
CA TYR A 109 10.26 9.60 2.35
C TYR A 109 11.23 10.79 2.33
N ASN A 110 12.32 10.71 1.56
CA ASN A 110 13.35 11.74 1.56
C ASN A 110 13.33 12.67 0.33
N GLY A 111 12.45 12.39 -0.63
CA GLY A 111 12.26 13.17 -1.85
C GLY A 111 13.46 13.14 -2.78
N ASP A 112 14.22 12.04 -2.81
CA ASP A 112 15.38 11.88 -3.70
C ASP A 112 15.08 11.11 -5.00
N GLY A 113 13.83 10.74 -5.21
CA GLY A 113 13.33 10.08 -6.41
C GLY A 113 13.61 8.58 -6.46
N TYR A 114 14.05 7.99 -5.35
CA TYR A 114 14.13 6.54 -5.16
C TYR A 114 13.10 6.15 -4.11
N ALA A 115 12.41 5.01 -4.32
CA ALA A 115 11.61 4.49 -3.23
C ALA A 115 12.52 4.12 -2.05
N ASP A 116 12.09 4.44 -0.85
CA ASP A 116 12.61 3.95 0.42
C ASP A 116 11.65 2.87 0.97
N LEU A 117 12.02 2.20 2.06
CA LEU A 117 11.17 1.17 2.69
C LEU A 117 11.09 1.36 4.20
N ALA A 118 9.91 1.73 4.71
CA ALA A 118 9.63 1.63 6.14
C ALA A 118 9.38 0.18 6.52
N VAL A 119 10.00 -0.28 7.61
CA VAL A 119 9.96 -1.66 8.09
C VAL A 119 9.62 -1.68 9.57
N GLY A 120 8.50 -2.31 9.92
CA GLY A 120 8.08 -2.54 11.30
C GLY A 120 8.88 -3.64 12.00
N ALA A 121 9.16 -3.42 13.29
CA ALA A 121 9.67 -4.40 14.24
C ALA A 121 8.93 -4.21 15.58
N PRO A 122 7.65 -4.62 15.66
CA PRO A 122 6.78 -4.34 16.79
C PRO A 122 7.22 -5.04 18.09
N GLY A 123 8.03 -6.10 18.01
CA GLY A 123 8.58 -6.74 19.21
C GLY A 123 9.91 -6.16 19.70
N GLU A 124 10.42 -5.10 19.09
CA GLU A 124 11.67 -4.47 19.52
C GLU A 124 11.53 -3.84 20.90
N ASP A 125 12.54 -4.02 21.76
CA ASP A 125 12.63 -3.30 23.03
C ASP A 125 12.93 -1.81 22.79
N ALA A 126 11.97 -0.93 23.11
CA ALA A 126 12.09 0.51 22.96
C ALA A 126 12.78 1.14 24.20
N GLY A 127 14.07 0.89 24.36
CA GLY A 127 14.86 1.41 25.49
C GLY A 127 14.70 0.55 26.74
N SER A 128 13.82 0.94 27.68
CA SER A 128 13.48 0.10 28.85
C SER A 128 12.09 -0.50 28.77
N ASP A 129 11.39 -0.24 27.67
CA ASP A 129 10.04 -0.70 27.41
C ASP A 129 10.11 -1.97 26.58
N THR A 130 9.65 -3.08 27.14
CA THR A 130 9.73 -4.39 26.49
C THR A 130 8.63 -4.52 25.45
N ASP A 131 8.98 -4.97 24.24
CA ASP A 131 8.06 -5.04 23.10
C ASP A 131 7.38 -3.68 22.75
N GLY A 132 8.01 -2.55 23.08
CA GLY A 132 7.48 -1.22 22.76
C GLY A 132 7.40 -0.95 21.25
N GLY A 133 8.26 -1.63 20.48
CA GLY A 133 8.28 -1.63 19.03
C GLY A 133 9.08 -0.49 18.40
N THR A 134 9.42 -0.68 17.12
CA THR A 134 10.07 0.36 16.32
C THR A 134 9.73 0.24 14.84
N VAL A 135 10.02 1.31 14.08
CA VAL A 135 10.04 1.30 12.62
C VAL A 135 11.42 1.76 12.15
N VAL A 136 11.97 1.12 11.13
CA VAL A 136 13.21 1.54 10.46
C VAL A 136 12.90 1.89 9.02
N ILE A 137 13.29 3.09 8.58
CA ILE A 137 13.29 3.43 7.15
C ILE A 137 14.63 3.00 6.56
N LEU A 138 14.61 2.05 5.63
CA LEU A 138 15.74 1.68 4.79
C LEU A 138 15.78 2.61 3.57
N TRP A 139 16.93 3.23 3.33
CA TRP A 139 17.05 4.27 2.30
C TRP A 139 17.37 3.69 0.93
N GLY A 140 16.57 4.04 -0.07
CA GLY A 140 16.79 3.81 -1.49
C GLY A 140 17.94 4.62 -2.06
N GLY A 141 18.28 4.29 -3.31
CA GLY A 141 19.32 4.96 -4.08
C GLY A 141 19.77 4.10 -5.25
N SER A 142 20.59 4.64 -6.15
CA SER A 142 21.06 3.91 -7.35
C SER A 142 21.70 2.53 -7.09
N GLY A 143 22.14 2.26 -5.86
CA GLY A 143 22.66 0.97 -5.41
C GLY A 143 21.60 0.00 -4.88
N GLY A 144 20.32 0.38 -4.84
CA GLY A 144 19.27 -0.22 -4.04
C GLY A 144 19.27 0.26 -2.58
N LEU A 145 18.45 -0.38 -1.74
CA LEU A 145 18.36 -0.11 -0.32
C LEU A 145 19.73 -0.21 0.38
N SER A 146 20.07 0.78 1.19
CA SER A 146 21.31 0.79 1.97
C SER A 146 21.23 1.68 3.21
N GLY A 147 21.65 1.12 4.35
CA GLY A 147 21.51 1.78 5.66
C GLY A 147 20.06 2.06 6.03
N GLY A 148 19.85 2.67 7.19
CA GLY A 148 18.52 3.07 7.60
C GLY A 148 18.52 4.00 8.79
N THR A 149 17.32 4.43 9.16
CA THR A 149 17.08 5.35 10.27
C THR A 149 15.88 4.90 11.09
N THR A 150 16.05 4.91 12.41
CA THR A 150 14.97 4.58 13.35
C THR A 150 13.94 5.70 13.40
N VAL A 151 12.68 5.35 13.19
CA VAL A 151 11.51 6.14 13.60
C VAL A 151 11.15 5.70 15.01
N SER A 152 11.49 6.54 15.97
CA SER A 152 11.26 6.24 17.40
C SER A 152 9.79 6.31 17.75
N ASP A 153 9.33 5.32 18.53
CA ASP A 153 8.06 5.40 19.24
C ASP A 153 8.02 6.68 20.09
N PRO A 154 7.03 7.56 19.85
CA PRO A 154 6.89 8.80 20.56
C PRO A 154 6.20 8.69 21.93
N ALA A 155 5.64 7.53 22.27
CA ALA A 155 4.82 7.30 23.46
C ALA A 155 4.98 5.90 24.10
N ARG A 156 6.25 5.41 24.18
CA ARG A 156 6.83 4.19 24.83
C ARG A 156 6.39 3.79 26.26
N SER A 157 5.27 4.27 26.74
CA SER A 157 4.72 3.85 28.04
C SER A 157 3.19 3.91 28.04
N THR A 158 2.61 4.11 26.87
CA THR A 158 1.16 4.27 26.68
C THR A 158 0.55 3.21 25.78
N HIS A 159 1.38 2.48 25.06
CA HIS A 159 1.07 1.39 24.13
C HIS A 159 2.35 0.59 23.86
N ASP A 160 2.18 -0.61 23.33
CA ASP A 160 3.25 -1.50 22.88
C ASP A 160 3.14 -1.68 21.35
N TRP A 161 4.04 -2.45 20.74
CA TRP A 161 3.97 -2.86 19.34
C TRP A 161 3.91 -1.70 18.32
N PHE A 162 4.59 -0.60 18.61
CA PHE A 162 4.75 0.49 17.64
C PHE A 162 5.39 -0.03 16.34
N GLY A 163 4.75 0.23 15.21
CA GLY A 163 5.19 -0.32 13.92
C GLY A 163 4.54 -1.65 13.56
N GLN A 164 3.48 -2.06 14.25
CA GLN A 164 2.72 -3.26 13.90
C GLN A 164 2.12 -3.17 12.49
N VAL A 165 1.55 -2.01 12.15
CA VAL A 165 1.03 -1.69 10.82
C VAL A 165 1.59 -0.32 10.41
N VAL A 166 2.04 -0.20 9.16
CA VAL A 166 2.62 1.03 8.63
C VAL A 166 2.10 1.31 7.23
N ALA A 167 1.82 2.57 6.90
CA ALA A 167 1.33 2.95 5.58
C ALA A 167 1.98 4.25 5.11
N ALA A 168 2.49 4.26 3.88
CA ALA A 168 3.10 5.41 3.23
C ALA A 168 2.07 6.16 2.38
N GLY A 169 2.22 7.47 2.26
CA GLY A 169 1.47 8.26 1.29
C GLY A 169 1.62 9.75 1.54
N ASP A 170 1.39 10.58 0.53
CA ASP A 170 1.41 12.04 0.65
C ASP A 170 0.08 12.55 1.22
N TYR A 171 -0.14 12.29 2.51
CA TYR A 171 -1.40 12.60 3.20
C TYR A 171 -1.72 14.10 3.26
N ASN A 172 -0.74 14.98 3.04
CA ASN A 172 -0.91 16.42 3.04
C ASN A 172 -0.81 17.10 1.67
N GLY A 173 -0.38 16.39 0.63
CA GLY A 173 -0.21 16.88 -0.74
C GLY A 173 1.01 17.80 -0.87
N ASP A 174 2.09 17.55 -0.12
CA ASP A 174 3.32 18.34 -0.19
C ASP A 174 4.39 17.78 -1.13
N GLY A 175 4.12 16.64 -1.76
CA GLY A 175 4.96 15.95 -2.73
C GLY A 175 6.03 15.07 -2.09
N ARG A 176 5.90 14.73 -0.80
CA ARG A 176 6.75 13.76 -0.09
C ARG A 176 5.86 12.74 0.57
N ASP A 177 6.29 11.47 0.57
CA ASP A 177 5.54 10.47 1.30
C ASP A 177 5.68 10.70 2.81
N ASP A 178 4.53 10.72 3.46
CA ASP A 178 4.36 10.70 4.91
C ASP A 178 4.28 9.25 5.39
N LEU A 179 4.31 9.05 6.71
CA LEU A 179 4.23 7.72 7.31
C LEU A 179 3.18 7.68 8.43
N ALA A 180 2.17 6.84 8.24
CA ALA A 180 1.20 6.46 9.23
C ALA A 180 1.65 5.16 9.93
N ILE A 181 1.61 5.14 11.26
CA ILE A 181 2.06 4.02 12.08
C ILE A 181 1.00 3.69 13.12
N ALA A 182 0.56 2.43 13.17
CA ALA A 182 -0.27 1.90 14.24
C ALA A 182 0.56 1.18 15.31
N SER A 183 -0.03 1.08 16.49
CA SER A 183 0.44 0.30 17.64
C SER A 183 -0.71 -0.58 18.16
N ASP A 184 -0.58 -1.15 19.37
CA ASP A 184 -1.57 -2.05 19.97
C ASP A 184 -2.88 -1.37 20.45
N ILE A 185 -3.13 -0.13 19.99
CA ILE A 185 -4.28 0.71 20.33
C ILE A 185 -4.91 1.34 19.07
N ASN A 186 -6.13 1.87 19.21
CA ASN A 186 -6.93 2.45 18.11
C ASN A 186 -6.46 3.84 17.62
N LYS A 187 -5.16 4.12 17.73
CA LYS A 187 -4.55 5.36 17.28
C LYS A 187 -3.57 5.10 16.16
N VAL A 188 -3.48 6.08 15.27
CA VAL A 188 -2.46 6.14 14.22
C VAL A 188 -1.60 7.37 14.47
N ASP A 189 -0.30 7.17 14.59
CA ASP A 189 0.70 8.22 14.58
C ASP A 189 1.07 8.57 13.14
N VAL A 190 0.91 9.83 12.75
CA VAL A 190 1.20 10.32 11.40
C VAL A 190 2.40 11.26 11.46
N TYR A 191 3.44 10.92 10.72
CA TYR A 191 4.67 11.68 10.54
C TYR A 191 4.65 12.33 9.17
N ARG A 192 4.70 13.67 9.12
CA ARG A 192 4.47 14.46 7.91
C ARG A 192 5.68 15.21 7.37
N GLY A 193 5.68 15.49 6.07
CA GLY A 193 6.74 16.17 5.33
C GLY A 193 7.96 15.26 5.10
N GLY A 194 7.72 13.95 5.07
CA GLY A 194 8.75 12.93 4.93
C GLY A 194 9.79 12.91 6.06
N PHE A 195 10.97 12.37 5.75
CA PHE A 195 12.07 12.14 6.68
C PHE A 195 13.42 12.50 6.06
N THR A 196 14.31 13.07 6.88
CA THR A 196 15.73 13.14 6.56
C THR A 196 16.43 11.84 6.93
N LYS A 197 17.59 11.55 6.32
CA LYS A 197 18.44 10.41 6.71
C LYS A 197 18.93 10.49 8.16
N SER A 198 18.88 11.66 8.81
CA SER A 198 19.16 11.81 10.24
C SER A 198 17.94 11.58 11.15
N GLY A 199 16.76 11.31 10.59
CA GLY A 199 15.53 10.96 11.32
C GLY A 199 14.64 12.14 11.69
N SER A 200 14.88 13.32 11.11
CA SER A 200 14.00 14.47 11.30
C SER A 200 12.82 14.41 10.34
N THR A 201 11.61 14.72 10.82
CA THR A 201 10.39 14.83 10.01
C THR A 201 9.84 16.26 10.07
N GLY A 202 8.99 16.65 9.13
CA GLY A 202 8.34 17.96 9.08
C GLY A 202 7.34 18.19 10.23
N GLY A 203 6.75 17.13 10.75
CA GLY A 203 5.89 17.18 11.94
C GLY A 203 5.33 15.81 12.32
N ARG A 204 4.72 15.73 13.49
CA ARG A 204 4.03 14.51 13.96
C ARG A 204 2.77 14.89 14.72
N TYR A 205 1.71 14.10 14.55
CA TYR A 205 0.52 14.12 15.37
C TYR A 205 -0.08 12.71 15.43
N SER A 206 -1.11 12.51 16.25
CA SER A 206 -1.83 11.23 16.32
C SER A 206 -3.32 11.49 16.10
N ILE A 207 -3.98 10.55 15.44
CA ILE A 207 -5.44 10.50 15.32
C ILE A 207 -5.98 9.33 16.14
N THR A 208 -7.13 9.52 16.77
CA THR A 208 -7.92 8.41 17.33
C THR A 208 -8.92 7.99 16.27
N THR A 209 -8.79 6.76 15.79
CA THR A 209 -9.64 6.23 14.73
C THR A 209 -11.04 5.87 15.25
N PRO A 210 -12.05 5.73 14.37
CA PRO A 210 -13.39 5.33 14.79
C PRO A 210 -13.53 3.84 15.13
N ILE A 211 -12.50 3.02 14.91
CA ILE A 211 -12.53 1.60 15.29
C ILE A 211 -12.59 1.47 16.82
N LEU A 212 -13.17 0.37 17.27
CA LEU A 212 -13.28 0.03 18.68
C LEU A 212 -11.90 -0.24 19.27
N LYS A 213 -11.69 0.25 20.49
CA LYS A 213 -10.53 -0.09 21.28
C LYS A 213 -10.69 -1.50 21.85
N VAL A 214 -9.86 -2.45 21.44
CA VAL A 214 -9.88 -3.85 21.88
C VAL A 214 -8.46 -4.29 22.24
N LYS A 215 -8.09 -4.06 23.50
CA LYS A 215 -6.74 -4.25 24.06
C LYS A 215 -5.84 -5.21 23.24
N GLY A 216 -4.90 -4.64 22.50
CA GLY A 216 -3.76 -5.35 21.90
C GLY A 216 -3.82 -5.54 20.38
N LEU A 217 -4.98 -5.39 19.72
CA LEU A 217 -5.13 -5.70 18.28
C LEU A 217 -6.17 -4.78 17.59
N ASP A 218 -6.23 -3.50 17.95
CA ASP A 218 -7.31 -2.61 17.52
C ASP A 218 -7.35 -2.41 16.00
N ILE A 219 -6.19 -2.13 15.39
CA ILE A 219 -6.00 -1.89 13.94
C ILE A 219 -5.40 -3.15 13.32
N PHE A 220 -6.02 -3.66 12.25
CA PHE A 220 -5.50 -4.78 11.47
C PHE A 220 -4.66 -4.32 10.30
N ASN A 221 -5.15 -3.31 9.59
CA ASN A 221 -4.52 -2.83 8.37
C ASN A 221 -4.75 -1.33 8.18
N LEU A 222 -3.83 -0.72 7.43
CA LEU A 222 -3.86 0.68 7.01
C LEU A 222 -3.60 0.69 5.51
N THR A 223 -4.59 1.10 4.72
CA THR A 223 -4.51 1.08 3.26
C THR A 223 -4.53 2.51 2.73
N PRO A 224 -3.42 3.02 2.19
CA PRO A 224 -3.33 4.37 1.63
C PRO A 224 -3.77 4.40 0.15
N GLY A 225 -4.42 5.50 -0.27
CA GLY A 225 -4.73 5.77 -1.68
C GLY A 225 -5.51 7.08 -1.83
N ASP A 226 -5.56 7.68 -3.02
CA ASP A 226 -6.32 8.93 -3.27
C ASP A 226 -7.69 8.59 -3.86
N ILE A 227 -8.72 8.47 -3.00
CA ILE A 227 -10.07 8.04 -3.42
C ILE A 227 -10.87 9.20 -4.03
N ASP A 228 -10.58 10.44 -3.64
CA ASP A 228 -11.34 11.61 -4.07
C ASP A 228 -10.62 12.52 -5.08
N ALA A 229 -9.45 12.09 -5.53
CA ALA A 229 -8.57 12.76 -6.49
C ALA A 229 -8.33 14.23 -6.13
N ASP A 230 -8.21 14.54 -4.83
CA ASP A 230 -7.86 15.89 -4.36
C ASP A 230 -6.34 16.15 -4.38
N GLY A 231 -5.55 15.13 -4.75
CA GLY A 231 -4.10 15.17 -4.82
C GLY A 231 -3.43 14.94 -3.46
N ARG A 232 -4.14 14.32 -2.51
CA ARG A 232 -3.61 13.87 -1.23
C ARG A 232 -4.00 12.43 -1.03
N THR A 233 -3.15 11.71 -0.33
CA THR A 233 -3.47 10.35 0.06
C THR A 233 -4.52 10.36 1.17
N ASP A 234 -5.54 9.53 1.03
CA ASP A 234 -6.50 9.14 2.06
C ASP A 234 -6.03 7.87 2.79
N LEU A 235 -6.75 7.46 3.83
CA LEU A 235 -6.44 6.27 4.59
C LEU A 235 -7.69 5.45 4.87
N VAL A 236 -7.69 4.19 4.46
CA VAL A 236 -8.63 3.18 4.97
C VAL A 236 -8.01 2.51 6.19
N VAL A 237 -8.79 2.43 7.26
CA VAL A 237 -8.42 1.79 8.53
C VAL A 237 -9.34 0.61 8.76
N ASP A 238 -8.75 -0.58 8.85
CA ASP A 238 -9.44 -1.83 9.14
C ASP A 238 -9.19 -2.23 10.60
N GLY A 239 -10.22 -2.68 11.32
CA GLY A 239 -10.12 -3.05 12.74
C GLY A 239 -11.36 -3.70 13.32
N TYR A 240 -11.55 -3.58 14.64
CA TYR A 240 -12.73 -4.07 15.35
C TYR A 240 -13.85 -3.02 15.46
N GLU A 241 -15.12 -3.45 15.48
CA GLU A 241 -16.28 -2.61 15.82
C GLU A 241 -16.99 -3.11 17.07
N GLY A 242 -17.76 -2.23 17.72
CA GLY A 242 -18.64 -2.57 18.84
C GLY A 242 -18.97 -1.36 19.70
N ASP A 243 -19.87 -1.54 20.67
CA ASP A 243 -20.29 -0.48 21.58
C ASP A 243 -19.40 -0.39 22.85
N SER A 244 -18.62 -1.44 23.13
CA SER A 244 -17.65 -1.51 24.23
C SER A 244 -16.60 -2.60 24.00
N ASP A 245 -15.46 -2.55 24.70
CA ASP A 245 -14.34 -3.51 24.59
C ASP A 245 -14.74 -4.99 24.79
N ASP A 246 -15.86 -5.27 25.47
CA ASP A 246 -16.38 -6.62 25.71
C ASP A 246 -17.41 -7.08 24.65
N GLU A 247 -17.80 -6.20 23.73
CA GLU A 247 -18.83 -6.41 22.69
C GLU A 247 -18.25 -6.12 21.30
N TYR A 248 -17.09 -6.71 21.00
CA TYR A 248 -16.44 -6.52 19.70
C TYR A 248 -16.90 -7.53 18.65
N SER A 249 -17.01 -7.06 17.41
CA SER A 249 -17.14 -7.87 16.20
C SER A 249 -15.97 -7.54 15.28
N TYR A 250 -15.54 -8.54 14.51
CA TYR A 250 -14.63 -8.31 13.39
C TYR A 250 -15.30 -7.31 12.40
N ASN A 251 -14.51 -6.55 11.62
CA ASN A 251 -14.92 -5.71 10.47
C ASN A 251 -15.38 -4.27 10.73
N ALA A 252 -14.50 -3.46 11.29
CA ALA A 252 -14.64 -2.02 11.22
C ALA A 252 -13.73 -1.46 10.14
N ASN A 253 -14.30 -1.02 9.03
CA ASN A 253 -13.55 -0.38 7.96
C ASN A 253 -14.00 1.07 7.87
N TYR A 254 -13.04 2.00 7.86
CA TYR A 254 -13.32 3.42 7.77
C TYR A 254 -12.39 4.09 6.76
N TRP A 255 -12.96 4.83 5.82
CA TRP A 255 -12.22 5.79 5.01
C TRP A 255 -12.05 7.09 5.80
N LEU A 256 -10.82 7.60 5.85
CA LEU A 256 -10.44 8.87 6.46
C LEU A 256 -9.80 9.75 5.38
N PRO A 257 -10.37 10.92 5.07
CA PRO A 257 -9.84 11.78 4.02
C PRO A 257 -8.49 12.41 4.42
N GLY A 258 -7.60 12.50 3.44
CA GLY A 258 -6.43 13.36 3.42
C GLY A 258 -6.84 14.84 3.51
N SER A 259 -5.91 15.67 3.96
CA SER A 259 -6.14 17.12 4.00
C SER A 259 -4.82 17.85 4.01
N SER A 260 -4.79 19.17 3.82
CA SER A 260 -3.54 19.93 3.97
C SER A 260 -2.87 19.79 5.36
N SER A 261 -3.59 19.24 6.34
CA SER A 261 -3.06 18.94 7.68
C SER A 261 -2.62 17.46 7.84
N GLY A 262 -2.68 16.65 6.78
CA GLY A 262 -2.59 15.19 6.78
C GLY A 262 -3.97 14.52 6.90
N VAL A 263 -3.98 13.20 7.11
CA VAL A 263 -5.21 12.42 7.40
C VAL A 263 -5.86 12.89 8.69
N THR A 264 -7.18 13.00 8.66
CA THR A 264 -7.98 13.39 9.84
C THR A 264 -9.22 12.52 10.01
N THR A 265 -9.85 12.57 11.19
CA THR A 265 -11.07 11.80 11.48
C THR A 265 -12.39 12.54 11.24
N PRO A 266 -12.47 13.88 11.27
CA PRO A 266 -13.64 14.57 10.75
C PRO A 266 -13.84 14.24 9.27
N GLY A 267 -15.03 13.77 8.91
CA GLY A 267 -15.32 13.30 7.55
C GLY A 267 -15.11 11.80 7.35
N ALA A 268 -14.66 11.06 8.38
CA ALA A 268 -14.53 9.61 8.28
C ALA A 268 -15.88 8.96 7.91
N GLN A 269 -15.84 8.05 6.94
CA GLN A 269 -16.99 7.30 6.46
C GLN A 269 -16.82 5.83 6.82
N LYS A 270 -17.86 5.22 7.40
CA LYS A 270 -17.89 3.78 7.60
C LYS A 270 -18.06 3.08 6.25
N LEU A 271 -17.21 2.11 6.00
CA LEU A 271 -17.23 1.28 4.79
C LEU A 271 -17.91 -0.06 5.08
N PRO A 272 -18.25 -0.84 4.04
CA PRO A 272 -18.73 -2.19 4.20
C PRO A 272 -17.76 -3.12 4.93
N ALA A 273 -18.28 -4.24 5.38
CA ALA A 273 -17.55 -5.19 6.19
C ALA A 273 -16.61 -6.07 5.34
N GLY A 274 -15.39 -6.21 5.82
CA GLY A 274 -14.34 -7.10 5.32
C GLY A 274 -13.09 -6.93 6.18
N ILE A 275 -12.06 -7.74 5.94
CA ILE A 275 -10.84 -7.75 6.78
C ILE A 275 -9.56 -7.42 6.02
N ILE A 276 -9.66 -7.24 4.71
CA ILE A 276 -8.56 -6.90 3.83
C ILE A 276 -9.06 -5.88 2.81
N SER A 277 -8.22 -4.90 2.49
CA SER A 277 -8.56 -3.83 1.55
C SER A 277 -7.37 -3.47 0.68
N ASP A 278 -7.65 -3.00 -0.53
CA ASP A 278 -6.69 -2.36 -1.42
C ASP A 278 -7.35 -1.15 -2.13
N ILE A 279 -6.55 -0.21 -2.62
CA ILE A 279 -7.03 1.00 -3.30
C ILE A 279 -6.31 1.19 -4.63
N GLY A 280 -7.08 1.38 -5.71
CA GLY A 280 -6.55 1.55 -7.06
C GLY A 280 -7.66 1.93 -8.04
N ASP A 281 -7.30 2.45 -9.22
CA ASP A 281 -8.26 2.96 -10.21
C ASP A 281 -8.71 1.81 -11.13
N VAL A 282 -9.77 1.10 -10.73
CA VAL A 282 -10.22 -0.09 -11.46
C VAL A 282 -11.12 0.24 -12.64
N ASP A 283 -11.76 1.41 -12.62
CA ASP A 283 -12.66 1.88 -13.68
C ASP A 283 -12.04 2.92 -14.64
N GLY A 284 -10.82 3.38 -14.36
CA GLY A 284 -10.04 4.31 -15.17
C GLY A 284 -10.56 5.74 -15.16
N ASP A 285 -11.30 6.16 -14.14
CA ASP A 285 -11.82 7.53 -14.02
C ASP A 285 -10.81 8.53 -13.41
N GLY A 286 -9.66 8.03 -12.97
CA GLY A 286 -8.58 8.78 -12.33
C GLY A 286 -8.73 8.94 -10.82
N ARG A 287 -9.60 8.16 -10.17
CA ARG A 287 -9.81 8.12 -8.72
C ARG A 287 -9.48 6.72 -8.20
N GLY A 288 -8.99 6.64 -6.97
CA GLY A 288 -8.86 5.37 -6.28
C GLY A 288 -10.22 4.78 -5.93
N ASP A 289 -10.42 3.53 -6.27
CA ASP A 289 -11.55 2.72 -5.84
C ASP A 289 -11.12 1.81 -4.69
N ILE A 290 -12.01 1.63 -3.72
CA ILE A 290 -11.72 0.76 -2.57
C ILE A 290 -12.22 -0.63 -2.87
N VAL A 291 -11.32 -1.62 -2.84
CA VAL A 291 -11.66 -3.04 -2.95
C VAL A 291 -11.54 -3.69 -1.59
N ILE A 292 -12.61 -4.34 -1.13
CA ILE A 292 -12.69 -4.96 0.19
C ILE A 292 -12.96 -6.46 0.04
N GLY A 293 -12.09 -7.30 0.61
CA GLY A 293 -12.25 -8.74 0.66
C GLY A 293 -13.02 -9.21 1.90
N ASN A 294 -14.01 -10.08 1.69
CA ASN A 294 -14.76 -10.73 2.76
C ASN A 294 -14.90 -12.24 2.51
N GLN A 295 -13.97 -13.00 3.07
CA GLN A 295 -13.84 -14.44 2.89
C GLN A 295 -14.90 -15.31 3.57
N TRP A 296 -15.79 -14.74 4.39
CA TRP A 296 -16.62 -15.56 5.25
C TRP A 296 -17.89 -16.05 4.60
N ASP A 297 -18.15 -17.33 4.87
CA ASP A 297 -19.38 -18.01 4.46
C ASP A 297 -20.65 -17.45 5.10
N SER A 298 -21.73 -17.51 4.31
CA SER A 298 -23.09 -17.27 4.76
C SER A 298 -23.41 -18.10 6.00
N GLY A 299 -23.91 -17.45 7.05
CA GLY A 299 -24.27 -18.11 8.32
C GLY A 299 -23.16 -18.14 9.37
N SER A 300 -21.99 -17.55 9.08
CA SER A 300 -21.06 -17.15 10.14
C SER A 300 -21.60 -15.94 10.93
N ASN A 301 -20.99 -15.65 12.09
CA ASN A 301 -21.39 -14.52 12.94
C ASN A 301 -20.77 -13.18 12.49
N SER A 302 -20.19 -13.10 11.30
CA SER A 302 -19.57 -11.89 10.77
C SER A 302 -20.50 -11.09 9.86
N ALA A 303 -20.27 -9.78 9.74
CA ALA A 303 -20.95 -8.92 8.80
C ALA A 303 -20.46 -9.15 7.34
N GLY A 304 -21.29 -8.81 6.36
CA GLY A 304 -20.93 -8.88 4.92
C GLY A 304 -20.79 -10.30 4.35
N THR A 305 -21.28 -11.33 5.05
CA THR A 305 -21.04 -12.73 4.64
C THR A 305 -21.80 -13.13 3.38
N SER A 306 -21.13 -13.93 2.54
CA SER A 306 -21.71 -14.55 1.34
C SER A 306 -21.30 -16.02 1.28
N LYS A 307 -22.09 -16.88 0.64
CA LYS A 307 -21.68 -18.27 0.45
C LYS A 307 -20.39 -18.27 -0.37
N GLY A 308 -19.33 -18.88 0.15
CA GLY A 308 -18.01 -18.94 -0.47
C GLY A 308 -17.16 -17.66 -0.35
N GLY A 309 -17.66 -16.60 0.29
CA GLY A 309 -17.00 -15.29 0.34
C GLY A 309 -17.29 -14.40 -0.86
N ALA A 310 -16.84 -13.15 -0.80
CA ALA A 310 -17.05 -12.13 -1.82
C ALA A 310 -15.98 -11.03 -1.75
N VAL A 311 -15.91 -10.23 -2.82
CA VAL A 311 -15.20 -8.95 -2.87
C VAL A 311 -16.22 -7.85 -3.12
N GLU A 312 -16.07 -6.72 -2.42
CA GLU A 312 -16.86 -5.52 -2.64
C GLU A 312 -15.98 -4.41 -3.22
N ILE A 313 -16.48 -3.70 -4.23
CA ILE A 313 -15.81 -2.56 -4.86
C ILE A 313 -16.63 -1.31 -4.59
N LEU A 314 -16.02 -0.29 -4.01
CA LEU A 314 -16.61 1.03 -3.79
C LEU A 314 -15.88 2.04 -4.67
N TYR A 315 -16.59 2.57 -5.65
CA TYR A 315 -16.00 3.52 -6.59
C TYR A 315 -15.70 4.87 -5.92
N GLY A 316 -14.53 5.43 -6.23
CA GLY A 316 -14.12 6.75 -5.80
C GLY A 316 -14.98 7.85 -6.41
N THR A 317 -15.21 8.93 -5.66
CA THR A 317 -15.88 10.12 -6.19
C THR A 317 -15.20 11.37 -5.65
N SER A 318 -15.51 12.55 -6.20
CA SER A 318 -14.97 13.83 -5.69
C SER A 318 -15.39 14.21 -4.27
N SER A 319 -16.09 13.32 -3.56
CA SER A 319 -16.51 13.53 -2.17
C SER A 319 -16.19 12.31 -1.30
N GLY A 320 -15.33 11.42 -1.76
CA GLY A 320 -15.02 10.13 -1.13
C GLY A 320 -15.73 8.95 -1.81
N PRO A 321 -15.64 7.75 -1.21
CA PRO A 321 -16.19 6.53 -1.79
C PRO A 321 -17.73 6.59 -1.86
N ASP A 322 -18.29 6.20 -3.01
CA ASP A 322 -19.74 6.03 -3.17
C ASP A 322 -20.22 4.78 -2.39
N GLY A 323 -21.40 4.88 -1.77
CA GLY A 323 -22.03 3.75 -1.08
C GLY A 323 -22.62 2.70 -2.02
N ALA A 324 -22.58 2.92 -3.34
CA ALA A 324 -22.94 1.95 -4.35
C ALA A 324 -21.82 0.90 -4.53
N ALA A 325 -21.79 -0.09 -3.64
CA ALA A 325 -20.86 -1.19 -3.74
C ALA A 325 -21.27 -2.16 -4.85
N GLU A 326 -20.31 -2.57 -5.67
CA GLU A 326 -20.45 -3.73 -6.53
C GLU A 326 -19.88 -4.97 -5.83
N THR A 327 -20.60 -6.09 -5.90
CA THR A 327 -20.16 -7.35 -5.29
C THR A 327 -19.72 -8.34 -6.36
N ILE A 328 -18.49 -8.84 -6.22
CA ILE A 328 -17.92 -9.90 -7.04
C ILE A 328 -17.81 -11.18 -6.20
N ASP A 329 -18.37 -12.27 -6.71
CA ASP A 329 -18.17 -13.61 -6.20
C ASP A 329 -17.94 -14.60 -7.36
N GLN A 330 -17.80 -15.89 -7.06
CA GLN A 330 -17.57 -16.90 -8.10
C GLN A 330 -18.80 -17.20 -8.97
N ASN A 331 -19.99 -16.71 -8.62
CA ASN A 331 -21.17 -16.74 -9.49
C ASN A 331 -21.29 -15.48 -10.36
N THR A 332 -20.52 -14.42 -10.10
CA THR A 332 -20.43 -13.26 -10.98
C THR A 332 -20.02 -13.71 -12.37
N ALA A 333 -20.78 -13.27 -13.38
CA ALA A 333 -20.62 -13.75 -14.75
C ALA A 333 -19.16 -13.61 -15.21
N GLY A 334 -18.56 -14.72 -15.64
CA GLY A 334 -17.18 -14.84 -16.14
C GLY A 334 -16.10 -15.04 -15.07
N VAL A 335 -16.42 -14.92 -13.78
CA VAL A 335 -15.50 -15.35 -12.72
C VAL A 335 -15.44 -16.89 -12.75
N PRO A 336 -14.25 -17.51 -12.76
CA PRO A 336 -14.15 -18.96 -12.81
C PRO A 336 -14.70 -19.65 -11.55
N GLY A 337 -15.64 -20.58 -11.73
CA GLY A 337 -16.17 -21.44 -10.68
C GLY A 337 -17.65 -21.19 -10.39
N SER A 338 -18.06 -21.55 -9.18
CA SER A 338 -19.34 -21.20 -8.59
C SER A 338 -19.15 -21.08 -7.08
N ASN A 339 -20.06 -20.41 -6.37
CA ASN A 339 -19.90 -20.28 -4.93
C ASN A 339 -20.11 -21.62 -4.21
N GLU A 340 -19.09 -22.12 -3.55
CA GLU A 340 -19.12 -23.23 -2.61
C GLU A 340 -18.73 -22.81 -1.18
N THR A 341 -19.30 -23.49 -0.19
CA THR A 341 -18.92 -23.23 1.20
C THR A 341 -17.49 -23.69 1.44
N GLY A 342 -16.68 -22.81 2.04
CA GLY A 342 -15.26 -23.01 2.29
C GLY A 342 -14.35 -22.38 1.23
N ASP A 343 -14.89 -21.78 0.17
CA ASP A 343 -14.07 -21.22 -0.92
C ASP A 343 -13.27 -20.00 -0.49
N SER A 344 -13.68 -19.28 0.56
CA SER A 344 -12.96 -18.13 1.09
C SER A 344 -12.54 -17.11 0.01
N PHE A 345 -13.37 -16.90 -1.02
CA PHE A 345 -13.15 -15.89 -2.04
C PHE A 345 -13.11 -14.50 -1.40
N GLY A 346 -12.10 -13.69 -1.75
CA GLY A 346 -11.82 -12.42 -1.06
C GLY A 346 -11.00 -12.59 0.22
N TYR A 347 -10.26 -13.69 0.36
CA TYR A 347 -9.29 -13.89 1.47
C TYR A 347 -8.15 -12.88 1.43
N GLU A 348 -7.72 -12.52 0.22
CA GLU A 348 -6.71 -11.51 -0.08
C GLU A 348 -7.19 -10.75 -1.31
N VAL A 349 -6.87 -9.46 -1.40
CA VAL A 349 -7.09 -8.65 -2.61
C VAL A 349 -5.82 -7.88 -2.93
N SER A 350 -5.56 -7.65 -4.21
CA SER A 350 -4.45 -6.81 -4.66
C SER A 350 -4.77 -6.16 -5.99
N LEU A 351 -4.45 -4.89 -6.13
CA LEU A 351 -4.65 -4.07 -7.30
C LEU A 351 -3.32 -3.72 -7.96
N GLY A 352 -3.37 -3.59 -9.28
CA GLY A 352 -2.30 -2.98 -10.06
C GLY A 352 -2.44 -3.26 -11.55
N ASP A 353 -2.08 -2.30 -12.38
CA ASP A 353 -2.04 -2.44 -13.84
C ASP A 353 -0.93 -3.43 -14.28
N ILE A 354 -1.29 -4.72 -14.40
CA ILE A 354 -0.35 -5.79 -14.75
C ILE A 354 -0.10 -5.88 -16.26
N ASN A 355 -1.02 -5.32 -17.06
CA ASN A 355 -1.04 -5.47 -18.51
C ASN A 355 -0.59 -4.17 -19.24
N GLY A 356 -0.50 -3.04 -18.53
CA GLY A 356 -0.08 -1.73 -19.00
C GLY A 356 -1.15 -0.97 -19.78
N ASP A 357 -2.44 -1.23 -19.55
CA ASP A 357 -3.56 -0.59 -20.26
C ASP A 357 -4.10 0.67 -19.57
N GLY A 358 -3.62 0.97 -18.36
CA GLY A 358 -4.02 2.12 -17.57
C GLY A 358 -5.21 1.90 -16.66
N HIS A 359 -5.66 0.65 -16.48
CA HIS A 359 -6.65 0.25 -15.46
C HIS A 359 -6.00 -0.71 -14.48
N ASP A 360 -6.27 -0.56 -13.18
CA ASP A 360 -5.75 -1.53 -12.21
C ASP A 360 -6.50 -2.86 -12.33
N ASP A 361 -5.72 -3.95 -12.43
CA ASP A 361 -6.23 -5.32 -12.43
C ASP A 361 -6.38 -5.84 -11.00
N LEU A 362 -7.43 -6.62 -10.75
CA LEU A 362 -7.76 -7.16 -9.43
C LEU A 362 -7.35 -8.63 -9.29
N GLY A 363 -6.36 -8.89 -8.45
CA GLY A 363 -6.05 -10.21 -7.91
C GLY A 363 -6.93 -10.53 -6.69
N VAL A 364 -7.58 -11.70 -6.70
CA VAL A 364 -8.41 -12.19 -5.59
C VAL A 364 -7.95 -13.56 -5.12
N GLY A 365 -7.63 -13.66 -3.83
CA GLY A 365 -7.36 -14.91 -3.15
C GLY A 365 -8.64 -15.68 -2.81
N ALA A 366 -8.59 -16.99 -3.03
CA ALA A 366 -9.58 -17.96 -2.58
C ALA A 366 -8.85 -19.16 -1.96
N GLN A 367 -9.56 -20.03 -1.25
CA GLN A 367 -9.00 -21.24 -0.69
C GLN A 367 -8.39 -22.07 -1.84
N TRP A 368 -7.07 -22.27 -1.77
CA TRP A 368 -6.26 -23.03 -2.73
C TRP A 368 -6.10 -22.42 -4.13
N ARG A 369 -6.62 -21.22 -4.39
CA ARG A 369 -6.55 -20.58 -5.73
C ARG A 369 -6.39 -19.06 -5.62
N ALA A 370 -5.93 -18.45 -6.70
CA ALA A 370 -6.04 -17.02 -6.91
C ALA A 370 -6.55 -16.75 -8.33
N ILE A 371 -7.35 -15.70 -8.47
CA ILE A 371 -7.97 -15.28 -9.73
C ILE A 371 -7.50 -13.86 -10.01
N LEU A 372 -7.09 -13.60 -11.25
CA LEU A 372 -6.84 -12.26 -11.75
C LEU A 372 -8.02 -11.82 -12.62
N LEU A 373 -8.59 -10.67 -12.32
CA LEU A 373 -9.68 -10.02 -13.05
C LEU A 373 -9.12 -8.73 -13.66
N HIS A 374 -9.27 -8.55 -14.97
CA HIS A 374 -8.71 -7.37 -15.61
C HIS A 374 -9.54 -6.12 -15.35
N GLY A 375 -8.86 -5.00 -15.08
CA GLY A 375 -9.50 -3.68 -14.97
C GLY A 375 -10.20 -3.32 -16.29
N THR A 376 -11.29 -2.55 -16.24
CA THR A 376 -11.94 -2.03 -17.47
C THR A 376 -12.45 -0.63 -17.25
N GLY A 377 -13.03 0.02 -18.26
CA GLY A 377 -13.77 1.29 -18.06
C GLY A 377 -15.06 1.20 -17.21
N THR A 378 -15.24 0.09 -16.50
CA THR A 378 -16.35 -0.33 -15.62
C THR A 378 -15.81 -1.41 -14.68
N THR A 379 -16.68 -2.10 -13.91
CA THR A 379 -16.35 -3.31 -13.15
C THR A 379 -15.24 -4.16 -13.78
N PRO A 380 -14.21 -4.58 -13.02
CA PRO A 380 -13.20 -5.51 -13.52
C PRO A 380 -13.84 -6.65 -14.31
N ALA A 381 -13.57 -6.68 -15.62
CA ALA A 381 -14.32 -7.53 -16.52
C ALA A 381 -13.73 -8.93 -16.53
N SER A 382 -14.60 -9.85 -16.19
CA SER A 382 -14.41 -11.29 -16.15
C SER A 382 -14.13 -11.97 -17.49
N GLN A 383 -14.11 -11.20 -18.59
CA GLN A 383 -14.03 -11.72 -19.97
C GLN A 383 -12.67 -12.38 -20.26
N ASP A 384 -11.66 -12.02 -19.46
CA ASP A 384 -10.29 -12.53 -19.55
C ASP A 384 -9.76 -12.98 -18.17
N ALA A 385 -10.65 -13.37 -17.25
CA ALA A 385 -10.24 -13.82 -15.92
C ALA A 385 -9.25 -15.00 -15.99
N VAL A 386 -8.09 -14.83 -15.36
CA VAL A 386 -7.04 -15.86 -15.35
C VAL A 386 -6.98 -16.51 -13.98
N THR A 387 -7.17 -17.83 -13.92
CA THR A 387 -6.76 -18.59 -12.74
C THR A 387 -5.25 -18.61 -12.68
N LEU A 388 -4.68 -17.97 -11.66
CA LEU A 388 -3.24 -18.01 -11.45
C LEU A 388 -2.82 -19.46 -11.17
N PRO A 389 -1.67 -19.92 -11.70
CA PRO A 389 -1.23 -21.28 -11.51
C PRO A 389 -1.15 -21.59 -10.01
N GLU A 390 -1.70 -22.74 -9.60
CA GLU A 390 -1.46 -23.25 -8.26
C GLU A 390 0.06 -23.38 -8.11
N PHE A 391 0.64 -22.63 -7.16
CA PHE A 391 1.94 -22.98 -6.61
C PHE A 391 1.73 -24.21 -5.72
N SER A 392 1.33 -25.34 -6.35
CA SER A 392 1.12 -26.63 -5.70
C SER A 392 2.48 -27.19 -5.31
N GLY A 393 2.93 -26.73 -4.15
CA GLY A 393 4.16 -27.07 -3.48
C GLY A 393 4.16 -26.15 -2.28
N GLY A 394 3.69 -26.64 -1.14
CA GLY A 394 3.67 -25.85 0.08
C GLY A 394 5.02 -25.17 0.24
N PHE A 395 5.04 -23.89 0.61
CA PHE A 395 6.26 -23.16 0.93
C PHE A 395 7.05 -23.75 2.13
N LEU A 396 6.65 -24.94 2.60
CA LEU A 396 7.25 -25.74 3.64
C LEU A 396 7.10 -27.24 3.29
N GLU A 397 7.99 -27.77 2.45
CA GLU A 397 8.46 -29.17 2.58
C GLU A 397 9.99 -29.22 2.64
#